data_AF-A0A8S2Q556-F1
#
_entry.id   AF-A0A8S2Q556-F1
#
_cell.length_a   1.000
_cell.length_b   1.000
_cell.length_c   1.000
_cell.angle_alpha   90.00
_cell.angle_beta   90.00
_cell.angle_gamma   90.00
#
_symmetry.space_group_name_H-M   'P 1'
#
loop_
_entity.id
_entity.type
_entity.pdbx_description
1 polymer ?
#
loop_
_entity_poly.entity_id
_entity_poly.type
_entity_poly.pdbx_seq_one_letter_code
_entity_poly.pdbx_strand_id
1 'polypeptide(L)'
;KHVNNLNGPTGCGKSSLLDILADRKDRYGLSGRVLVDGLPRHPSFKYIVGYVVQEDIFTGTLTVRENLLFSANLRLSKTVSTLEKNARVSRIITELGLESCADTRMGTDFLRGVSGGEKKRTCIGMELVLSPKILFLDEPTTGECVYHGPINDIETYFSTLGYQCKLHDNPTDFVLDILIDANRTPETLAKLNDEYKQSSMHIEVLARAQQENNTENQELLQSTIVVEAAQALRTEIFYVSQRTLRNALRNPAMALAQVVVSIMIGFLVGLVFYDLKKTTDPGIQDRLGTIFFIVVNQIFSSMSAIEPLLQERVLFLHWISAFRYASNVLTINEFQGLKLCLPNQTNVCLVMGEDVLSDRGIDHGTAWDLWKNFFALTMMTTIFFVLAYIRLLRIKKTK
;
A
#
# COMPACT_ATOMS: atom_id res chain seq x y z
N LYS A 1 20.92 18.83 9.96
CA LYS A 1 19.81 17.90 9.68
C LYS A 1 18.55 18.55 10.24
N HIS A 2 17.58 18.87 9.39
CA HIS A 2 16.31 19.46 9.83
C HIS A 2 15.30 18.33 10.03
N VAL A 3 14.54 18.41 11.12
CA VAL A 3 13.40 17.52 11.39
C VAL A 3 12.16 18.39 11.36
N ASN A 4 11.26 18.10 10.43
CA ASN A 4 10.01 18.82 10.27
C ASN A 4 8.91 17.95 10.87
N ASN A 5 8.19 18.48 11.86
CA ASN A 5 7.04 17.79 12.44
C ASN A 5 5.74 18.37 11.87
N LEU A 6 4.79 17.51 11.54
CA LEU A 6 3.49 17.87 11.01
C LEU A 6 2.41 17.41 12.00
N ASN A 7 1.95 18.34 12.84
CA ASN A 7 0.95 18.06 13.86
C ASN A 7 -0.42 18.60 13.45
N GLY A 8 -1.47 17.93 13.91
CA GLY A 8 -2.86 18.38 13.74
C GLY A 8 -3.87 17.28 14.10
N PRO A 9 -5.15 17.62 14.26
CA PRO A 9 -6.18 16.69 14.71
C PRO A 9 -6.40 15.51 13.74
N THR A 10 -7.06 14.44 14.20
CA THR A 10 -7.46 13.35 13.30
C THR A 10 -8.47 13.88 12.29
N GLY A 11 -8.19 13.68 11.01
CA GLY A 11 -9.03 14.15 9.90
C GLY A 11 -8.57 15.48 9.34
N CYS A 12 -7.26 15.83 9.42
CA CYS A 12 -6.75 17.19 9.16
C CYS A 12 -5.62 17.40 8.13
N GLY A 13 -5.07 16.40 7.43
CA GLY A 13 -4.27 16.70 6.20
C GLY A 13 -3.01 15.92 6.02
N LYS A 14 -2.56 15.38 7.14
CA LYS A 14 -1.20 14.94 7.32
C LYS A 14 -0.78 13.93 6.27
N SER A 15 -1.48 12.81 6.13
CA SER A 15 -1.12 11.78 5.16
C SER A 15 -1.35 12.17 3.73
N SER A 16 -2.44 12.86 3.44
CA SER A 16 -2.68 13.32 2.07
C SER A 16 -1.56 14.27 1.63
N LEU A 17 -1.15 15.21 2.49
CA LEU A 17 -0.04 16.11 2.24
C LEU A 17 1.29 15.36 2.11
N LEU A 18 1.57 14.41 3.01
CA LEU A 18 2.79 13.58 2.97
C LEU A 18 2.86 12.74 1.69
N ASP A 19 1.76 12.11 1.29
CA ASP A 19 1.66 11.35 0.03
C ASP A 19 1.89 12.25 -1.19
N ILE A 20 1.32 13.47 -1.18
CA ILE A 20 1.53 14.45 -2.25
C ILE A 20 3.01 14.85 -2.32
N LEU A 21 3.64 15.17 -1.19
CA LEU A 21 5.06 15.55 -1.12
C LEU A 21 5.97 14.40 -1.57
N ALA A 22 5.64 13.16 -1.22
CA ALA A 22 6.36 11.95 -1.58
C ALA A 22 6.11 11.44 -3.02
N ASP A 23 5.29 12.16 -3.82
CA ASP A 23 4.93 11.79 -5.21
C ASP A 23 4.17 10.44 -5.31
N ARG A 24 3.31 10.14 -4.32
CA ARG A 24 2.49 8.92 -4.24
C ARG A 24 1.04 9.09 -4.68
N LYS A 25 0.58 10.33 -4.86
CA LYS A 25 -0.77 10.66 -5.34
C LYS A 25 -0.75 11.12 -6.80
N ASP A 26 -1.79 10.74 -7.54
CA ASP A 26 -1.98 11.23 -8.91
C ASP A 26 -2.12 12.74 -8.92
N ARG A 27 -1.54 13.38 -9.95
CA ARG A 27 -1.53 14.84 -10.13
C ARG A 27 -2.90 15.43 -10.49
N TYR A 28 -3.90 14.58 -10.71
CA TYR A 28 -5.24 15.01 -11.07
C TYR A 28 -5.91 15.70 -9.87
N GLY A 29 -6.33 16.94 -10.04
CA GLY A 29 -6.92 17.76 -8.97
C GLY A 29 -5.92 18.45 -8.04
N LEU A 30 -4.61 18.28 -8.25
CA LEU A 30 -3.56 18.96 -7.48
C LEU A 30 -3.30 20.37 -8.03
N SER A 31 -3.48 21.38 -7.18
CA SER A 31 -3.09 22.77 -7.46
C SER A 31 -1.82 23.12 -6.69
N GLY A 32 -0.82 23.66 -7.38
CA GLY A 32 0.46 24.08 -6.77
C GLY A 32 1.69 23.41 -7.41
N ARG A 33 2.88 23.72 -6.88
CA ARG A 33 4.16 23.16 -7.34
C ARG A 33 4.96 22.66 -6.13
N VAL A 34 5.48 21.45 -6.23
CA VAL A 34 6.43 20.87 -5.26
C VAL A 34 7.83 20.95 -5.87
N LEU A 35 8.73 21.63 -5.17
CA LEU A 35 10.11 21.85 -5.58
C LEU A 35 11.05 21.10 -4.61
N VAL A 36 12.18 20.64 -5.14
CA VAL A 36 13.26 19.99 -4.40
C VAL A 36 14.54 20.70 -4.81
N ASP A 37 15.22 21.33 -3.84
CA ASP A 37 16.40 22.16 -4.08
C ASP A 37 16.16 23.22 -5.18
N GLY A 38 14.97 23.84 -5.18
CA GLY A 38 14.54 24.84 -6.18
C GLY A 38 14.03 24.28 -7.51
N LEU A 39 14.15 22.97 -7.75
CA LEU A 39 13.80 22.35 -9.03
C LEU A 39 12.51 21.51 -8.96
N PRO A 40 11.75 21.37 -10.05
CA PRO A 40 10.63 20.45 -10.08
C PRO A 40 11.10 19.00 -9.90
N ARG A 41 10.27 18.18 -9.26
CA ARG A 41 10.56 16.76 -9.00
C ARG A 41 10.93 16.01 -10.28
N HIS A 42 12.15 15.48 -10.33
CA HIS A 42 12.59 14.56 -11.36
C HIS A 42 11.92 13.19 -11.19
N PRO A 43 11.67 12.39 -12.24
CA PRO A 43 11.18 11.01 -12.12
C PRO A 43 12.01 10.08 -11.20
N SER A 44 13.25 10.48 -10.94
CA SER A 44 14.17 9.79 -10.02
C SER A 44 13.95 10.14 -8.54
N PHE A 45 13.04 11.07 -8.22
CA PHE A 45 12.75 11.53 -6.87
C PHE A 45 12.42 10.36 -5.92
N LYS A 46 11.70 9.35 -6.42
CA LYS A 46 11.37 8.11 -5.70
C LYS A 46 12.56 7.31 -5.16
N TYR A 47 13.78 7.54 -5.67
CA TYR A 47 14.99 6.82 -5.24
C TYR A 47 15.80 7.58 -4.19
N ILE A 48 15.55 8.89 -4.03
CA ILE A 48 16.19 9.72 -3.00
C ILE A 48 15.30 9.91 -1.76
N VAL A 49 14.05 9.48 -1.86
CA VAL A 49 13.02 9.54 -0.82
C VAL A 49 12.78 8.16 -0.23
N GLY A 50 12.73 8.07 1.11
CA GLY A 50 12.15 6.95 1.84
C GLY A 50 10.78 7.32 2.38
N TYR A 51 9.84 6.37 2.41
CA TYR A 51 8.49 6.61 2.92
C TYR A 51 8.04 5.47 3.83
N VAL A 52 7.88 5.77 5.12
CA VAL A 52 7.34 4.83 6.08
C VAL A 52 5.84 5.11 6.21
N VAL A 53 5.05 4.18 5.68
CA VAL A 53 3.59 4.21 5.79
C VAL A 53 3.13 4.06 7.25
N GLN A 54 1.90 4.49 7.51
CA GLN A 54 1.28 4.36 8.83
C GLN A 54 1.15 2.89 9.25
N GLU A 55 0.48 2.07 8.45
CA GLU A 55 0.36 0.64 8.67
C GLU A 55 1.64 -0.06 8.25
N ASP A 56 2.29 -0.74 9.18
CA ASP A 56 3.57 -1.38 8.96
C ASP A 56 3.43 -2.56 7.98
N ILE A 57 3.95 -2.40 6.75
CA ILE A 57 3.94 -3.45 5.72
C ILE A 57 5.23 -4.27 5.83
N PHE A 58 5.13 -5.49 6.37
CA PHE A 58 6.22 -6.45 6.46
C PHE A 58 5.72 -7.89 6.34
N THR A 59 6.63 -8.85 6.14
CA THR A 59 6.27 -10.27 6.16
C THR A 59 6.42 -10.82 7.58
N GLY A 60 5.29 -11.10 8.25
CA GLY A 60 5.26 -11.50 9.67
C GLY A 60 5.95 -12.83 10.00
N THR A 61 6.07 -13.74 9.03
CA THR A 61 6.73 -15.05 9.21
C THR A 61 8.26 -14.99 9.08
N LEU A 62 8.79 -13.85 8.64
CA LEU A 62 10.22 -13.58 8.55
C LEU A 62 10.72 -12.86 9.81
N THR A 63 12.01 -12.97 10.06
CA THR A 63 12.70 -12.25 11.13
C THR A 63 12.93 -10.79 10.76
N VAL A 64 13.25 -9.96 11.76
CA VAL A 64 13.67 -8.56 11.56
C VAL A 64 14.80 -8.47 10.53
N ARG A 65 15.86 -9.26 10.73
CA ARG A 65 17.03 -9.32 9.83
C ARG A 65 16.63 -9.76 8.42
N GLU A 66 15.77 -10.77 8.28
CA GLU A 66 15.32 -11.25 6.97
C GLU A 66 14.52 -10.20 6.20
N ASN A 67 13.66 -9.42 6.87
CA ASN A 67 12.91 -8.33 6.23
C ASN A 67 13.86 -7.22 5.72
N LEU A 68 14.85 -6.83 6.54
CA LEU A 68 15.86 -5.85 6.15
C LEU A 68 16.74 -6.34 5.00
N LEU A 69 17.21 -7.61 5.05
CA LEU A 69 17.99 -8.22 3.96
C LEU A 69 17.17 -8.30 2.67
N PHE A 70 15.88 -8.62 2.76
CA PHE A 70 15.00 -8.69 1.61
C PHE A 70 14.85 -7.30 0.95
N SER A 71 14.64 -6.25 1.75
CA SER A 71 14.62 -4.86 1.26
C SER A 71 15.96 -4.51 0.59
N ALA A 72 17.09 -4.85 1.22
CA ALA A 72 18.43 -4.59 0.69
C ALA A 72 18.71 -5.31 -0.63
N ASN A 73 18.31 -6.57 -0.74
CA ASN A 73 18.56 -7.38 -1.93
C ASN A 73 17.74 -6.90 -3.14
N LEU A 74 16.54 -6.36 -2.91
CA LEU A 74 15.67 -5.84 -3.97
C LEU A 74 15.96 -4.39 -4.35
N ARG A 75 16.28 -3.54 -3.37
CA ARG A 75 16.34 -2.09 -3.60
C ARG A 75 17.75 -1.55 -3.82
N LEU A 76 18.80 -2.19 -3.29
CA LEU A 76 20.18 -1.77 -3.56
C LEU A 76 20.65 -2.22 -4.94
N SER A 77 21.57 -1.46 -5.53
CA SER A 77 22.19 -1.79 -6.82
C SER A 77 22.87 -3.18 -6.81
N LYS A 78 23.09 -3.72 -8.02
CA LYS A 78 23.82 -4.98 -8.23
C LYS A 78 25.32 -4.84 -8.00
N THR A 79 25.85 -3.62 -8.10
CA THR A 79 27.26 -3.31 -7.84
C THR A 79 27.63 -3.55 -6.37
N VAL A 80 26.68 -3.39 -5.47
CA VAL A 80 26.85 -3.64 -4.03
C VAL A 80 26.93 -5.14 -3.76
N SER A 81 28.04 -5.58 -3.17
CA SER A 81 28.26 -7.00 -2.84
C SER A 81 27.33 -7.50 -1.74
N THR A 82 27.02 -8.79 -1.70
CA THR A 82 26.20 -9.39 -0.63
C THR A 82 26.78 -9.17 0.76
N LEU A 83 28.12 -9.19 0.89
CA LEU A 83 28.82 -8.89 2.14
C LEU A 83 28.54 -7.45 2.60
N GLU A 84 28.62 -6.49 1.68
CA GLU A 84 28.35 -5.08 1.98
C GLU A 84 26.86 -4.85 2.31
N LYS A 85 25.93 -5.54 1.63
CA LYS A 85 24.50 -5.52 1.98
C LYS A 85 24.27 -6.02 3.41
N ASN A 86 24.89 -7.15 3.78
CA ASN A 86 24.80 -7.71 5.13
C ASN A 86 25.41 -6.80 6.19
N ALA A 87 26.56 -6.17 5.90
CA ALA A 87 27.20 -5.22 6.78
C ALA A 87 26.32 -3.97 6.98
N ARG A 88 25.70 -3.46 5.92
CA ARG A 88 24.75 -2.34 5.99
C ARG A 88 23.54 -2.66 6.83
N VAL A 89 22.93 -3.84 6.65
CA VAL A 89 21.80 -4.28 7.47
C VAL A 89 22.19 -4.43 8.94
N SER A 90 23.39 -4.96 9.22
CA SER A 90 23.87 -5.09 10.60
C SER A 90 24.07 -3.74 11.29
N ARG A 91 24.57 -2.73 10.54
CA ARG A 91 24.64 -1.34 11.04
C ARG A 91 23.26 -0.77 11.36
N ILE A 92 22.29 -0.94 10.46
CA ILE A 92 20.91 -0.46 10.66
C ILE A 92 20.26 -1.12 11.89
N ILE A 93 20.48 -2.43 12.09
CA ILE A 93 20.00 -3.14 13.28
C ILE A 93 20.57 -2.52 14.56
N THR A 94 21.85 -2.16 14.55
CA THR A 94 22.54 -1.55 15.69
C THR A 94 22.04 -0.11 15.94
N GLU A 95 21.97 0.71 14.88
CA GLU A 95 21.52 2.11 14.96
C GLU A 95 20.07 2.24 15.43
N LEU A 96 19.23 1.25 15.16
CA LEU A 96 17.82 1.23 15.56
C LEU A 96 17.58 0.46 16.87
N GLY A 97 18.61 -0.06 17.54
CA GLY A 97 18.47 -0.81 18.79
C GLY A 97 17.63 -2.08 18.63
N LEU A 98 17.84 -2.83 17.54
CA LEU A 98 17.10 -4.06 17.18
C LEU A 98 17.92 -5.33 17.39
N GLU A 99 19.06 -5.27 18.07
CA GLU A 99 19.99 -6.40 18.22
C GLU A 99 19.36 -7.59 18.95
N SER A 100 18.61 -7.31 20.02
CA SER A 100 17.92 -8.33 20.82
C SER A 100 16.87 -9.10 20.04
N CYS A 101 16.20 -8.44 19.08
CA CYS A 101 15.11 -9.00 18.29
C CYS A 101 15.50 -9.31 16.84
N ALA A 102 16.77 -9.14 16.45
CA ALA A 102 17.23 -9.22 15.06
C ALA A 102 16.85 -10.53 14.37
N ASP A 103 16.96 -11.65 15.09
CA ASP A 103 16.67 -12.99 14.59
C ASP A 103 15.31 -13.53 15.12
N THR A 104 14.50 -12.65 15.71
CA THR A 104 13.12 -12.94 16.15
C THR A 104 12.14 -12.65 15.01
N ARG A 105 11.10 -13.48 14.88
CA ARG A 105 10.04 -13.31 13.88
C ARG A 105 9.23 -12.05 14.17
N MET A 106 8.89 -11.29 13.12
CA MET A 106 8.06 -10.09 13.23
C MET A 106 6.68 -10.38 13.83
N GLY A 107 6.14 -11.56 13.56
CA GLY A 107 4.83 -11.99 14.02
C GLY A 107 3.71 -11.58 13.06
N THR A 108 2.60 -12.29 13.12
CA THR A 108 1.36 -11.98 12.40
C THR A 108 0.28 -11.64 13.43
N ASP A 109 -0.94 -11.30 13.00
CA ASP A 109 -2.05 -11.04 13.92
C ASP A 109 -2.39 -12.26 14.79
N PHE A 110 -2.06 -13.46 14.29
CA PHE A 110 -2.31 -14.74 14.96
C PHE A 110 -1.08 -15.29 15.69
N LEU A 111 0.13 -14.89 15.28
CA LEU A 111 1.39 -15.35 15.87
C LEU A 111 2.13 -14.19 16.52
N ARG A 112 2.27 -14.26 17.85
CA ARG A 112 3.09 -13.31 18.61
C ARG A 112 4.51 -13.26 18.04
N GLY A 113 5.00 -12.04 17.81
CA GLY A 113 6.37 -11.76 17.38
C GLY A 113 6.96 -10.62 18.20
N VAL A 114 7.72 -9.75 17.54
CA VAL A 114 8.32 -8.56 18.14
C VAL A 114 7.25 -7.53 18.56
N SER A 115 7.61 -6.62 19.45
CA SER A 115 6.73 -5.54 19.96
C SER A 115 6.35 -4.55 18.85
N GLY A 116 5.28 -3.78 19.05
CA GLY A 116 4.84 -2.76 18.09
C GLY A 116 5.92 -1.71 17.80
N GLY A 117 6.66 -1.28 18.82
CA GLY A 117 7.79 -0.35 18.64
C GLY A 117 8.93 -0.96 17.82
N GLU A 118 9.26 -2.23 18.04
CA GLU A 118 10.26 -2.96 17.23
C GLU A 118 9.80 -3.17 15.79
N LYS A 119 8.49 -3.41 15.56
CA LYS A 119 7.89 -3.46 14.22
C LYS A 119 8.08 -2.13 13.49
N LYS A 120 7.72 -1.02 14.15
CA LYS A 120 7.85 0.32 13.55
C LYS A 120 9.30 0.68 13.24
N ARG A 121 10.22 0.40 14.16
CA ARG A 121 11.67 0.58 13.92
C ARG A 121 12.16 -0.30 12.77
N THR A 122 11.68 -1.53 12.64
CA THR A 122 12.03 -2.39 11.50
C THR A 122 11.55 -1.81 10.16
N CYS A 123 10.33 -1.26 10.11
CA CYS A 123 9.81 -0.58 8.91
C CYS A 123 10.63 0.67 8.54
N ILE A 124 11.04 1.46 9.53
CA ILE A 124 11.99 2.57 9.32
C ILE A 124 13.32 2.02 8.76
N GLY A 125 13.84 0.95 9.35
CA GLY A 125 15.07 0.30 8.89
C GLY A 125 14.99 -0.17 7.45
N MET A 126 13.85 -0.70 7.00
CA MET A 126 13.64 -1.16 5.62
C MET A 126 13.76 -0.02 4.59
N GLU A 127 13.34 1.19 4.94
CA GLU A 127 13.49 2.40 4.12
C GLU A 127 14.92 2.98 4.22
N LEU A 128 15.53 2.93 5.40
CA LEU A 128 16.90 3.40 5.63
C LEU A 128 17.98 2.58 4.91
N VAL A 129 17.67 1.36 4.46
CA VAL A 129 18.59 0.55 3.66
C VAL A 129 19.11 1.31 2.44
N LEU A 130 18.27 2.13 1.81
CA LEU A 130 18.66 2.94 0.65
C LEU A 130 19.52 4.17 1.02
N SER A 131 19.60 4.52 2.31
CA SER A 131 20.09 5.82 2.79
C SER A 131 19.48 6.99 2.02
N PRO A 132 18.15 7.14 2.07
CA PRO A 132 17.47 8.23 1.40
C PRO A 132 17.93 9.58 1.95
N LYS A 133 17.91 10.61 1.11
CA LYS A 133 18.22 12.00 1.51
C LYS A 133 17.05 12.63 2.27
N ILE A 134 15.82 12.22 1.91
CA ILE A 134 14.57 12.71 2.50
C ILE A 134 13.80 11.49 3.00
N LEU A 135 13.36 11.52 4.26
CA LEU A 135 12.57 10.45 4.87
C LEU A 135 11.24 11.01 5.34
N PHE A 136 10.15 10.46 4.82
CA PHE A 136 8.79 10.74 5.28
C PHE A 136 8.30 9.63 6.20
N LEU A 137 7.63 10.00 7.29
CA LEU A 137 7.04 9.11 8.29
C LEU A 137 5.58 9.51 8.45
N ASP A 138 4.64 8.62 8.13
CA ASP A 138 3.22 8.97 7.98
C ASP A 138 2.30 8.40 9.08
N GLU A 139 1.29 9.19 9.46
CA GLU A 139 0.12 8.87 10.30
C GLU A 139 -1.14 9.55 9.71
N PRO A 140 -2.30 8.86 9.62
CA PRO A 140 -3.41 9.15 8.70
C PRO A 140 -3.96 10.57 8.89
N THR A 141 -4.35 11.31 7.82
CA THR A 141 -5.60 12.15 7.67
C THR A 141 -5.55 13.35 6.65
N THR A 142 -6.65 14.13 6.41
CA THR A 142 -6.90 15.21 5.34
C THR A 142 -7.31 16.65 5.81
N GLY A 143 -6.77 17.81 5.35
CA GLY A 143 -7.04 19.16 5.94
C GLY A 143 -5.89 20.20 5.86
N GLU A 144 -5.92 21.25 6.71
CA GLU A 144 -5.25 22.55 6.47
C GLU A 144 -4.13 22.93 7.48
N CYS A 145 -3.16 23.75 7.03
CA CYS A 145 -2.04 24.22 7.84
C CYS A 145 -2.40 25.48 8.64
N VAL A 146 -2.20 25.43 9.96
CA VAL A 146 -2.47 26.55 10.89
C VAL A 146 -1.18 27.21 11.40
N TYR A 147 -0.05 26.51 11.32
CA TYR A 147 1.26 27.03 11.72
C TYR A 147 2.39 26.25 11.03
N HIS A 148 3.42 26.96 10.55
CA HIS A 148 4.67 26.36 10.11
C HIS A 148 5.86 27.25 10.48
N GLY A 149 6.69 26.79 11.41
CA GLY A 149 7.82 27.55 11.94
C GLY A 149 8.60 26.78 13.02
N PRO A 150 9.61 27.41 13.64
CA PRO A 150 10.40 26.81 14.71
C PRO A 150 9.57 26.54 15.97
N ILE A 151 9.80 25.41 16.64
CA ILE A 151 9.05 25.03 17.85
C ILE A 151 9.16 26.06 18.99
N ASN A 152 10.28 26.79 19.06
CA ASN A 152 10.51 27.81 20.09
C ASN A 152 9.60 29.03 19.93
N ASP A 153 9.07 29.26 18.72
CA ASP A 153 8.24 30.43 18.42
C ASP A 153 6.75 30.12 18.54
N ILE A 154 6.38 28.85 18.74
CA ILE A 154 4.99 28.40 18.73
C ILE A 154 4.18 29.02 19.88
N GLU A 155 4.73 29.03 21.10
CA GLU A 155 4.06 29.62 22.27
C GLU A 155 3.88 31.13 22.09
N THR A 156 4.91 31.80 21.59
CA THR A 156 4.87 33.24 21.31
C THR A 156 3.78 33.55 20.28
N TYR A 157 3.72 32.78 19.20
CA TYR A 157 2.70 32.96 18.16
C TYR A 157 1.28 32.77 18.70
N PHE A 158 0.99 31.64 19.34
CA PHE A 158 -0.35 31.40 19.88
C PHE A 158 -0.74 32.38 21.01
N SER A 159 0.25 32.91 21.74
CA SER A 159 0.04 34.00 22.70
C SER A 159 -0.41 35.30 22.04
N THR A 160 0.10 35.63 20.84
CA THR A 160 -0.38 36.81 20.09
C THR A 160 -1.83 36.67 19.62
N LEU A 161 -2.30 35.43 19.42
CA LEU A 161 -3.69 35.11 19.07
C LEU A 161 -4.62 35.06 20.29
N GLY A 162 -4.08 35.27 21.50
CA GLY A 162 -4.83 35.28 22.76
C GLY A 162 -4.88 33.93 23.49
N TYR A 163 -4.13 32.92 23.06
CA TYR A 163 -4.04 31.62 23.73
C TYR A 163 -2.79 31.56 24.62
N GLN A 164 -2.95 31.30 25.91
CA GLN A 164 -1.83 31.16 26.83
C GLN A 164 -1.59 29.69 27.21
N CYS A 165 -0.35 29.24 27.01
CA CYS A 165 0.12 27.94 27.49
C CYS A 165 0.33 27.99 29.01
N LYS A 166 -0.14 26.97 29.74
CA LYS A 166 0.11 26.87 31.19
C LYS A 166 1.54 26.41 31.44
N LEU A 167 2.13 26.83 32.55
CA LEU A 167 3.55 26.58 32.93
C LEU A 167 3.97 25.09 33.01
N HIS A 168 3.02 24.16 32.97
CA HIS A 168 3.26 22.71 33.04
C HIS A 168 2.61 21.91 31.91
N ASP A 169 1.99 22.59 30.93
CA ASP A 169 1.45 21.90 29.75
C ASP A 169 2.57 21.69 28.73
N ASN A 170 2.51 20.55 28.04
CA ASN A 170 3.33 20.31 26.87
C ASN A 170 2.85 21.26 25.74
N PRO A 171 3.73 22.07 25.15
CA PRO A 171 3.35 23.04 24.11
C PRO A 171 2.70 22.38 22.89
N THR A 172 3.08 21.14 22.58
CA THR A 172 2.47 20.38 21.47
C THR A 172 1.02 20.01 21.80
N ASP A 173 0.76 19.56 23.02
CA ASP A 173 -0.58 19.17 23.46
C ASP A 173 -1.49 20.40 23.59
N PHE A 174 -0.96 21.51 24.11
CA PHE A 174 -1.64 22.80 24.16
C PHE A 174 -2.11 23.25 22.77
N VAL A 175 -1.25 23.18 21.74
CA VAL A 175 -1.63 23.55 20.38
C VAL A 175 -2.64 22.55 19.79
N LEU A 176 -2.49 21.26 20.08
CA LEU A 176 -3.45 20.24 19.63
C LEU A 176 -4.84 20.48 20.23
N ASP A 177 -4.94 20.86 21.51
CA ASP A 177 -6.22 21.19 22.15
C ASP A 177 -6.91 22.37 21.46
N ILE A 178 -6.16 23.44 21.16
CA ILE A 178 -6.67 24.59 20.39
C ILE A 178 -7.19 24.14 19.03
N LEU A 179 -6.45 23.28 18.32
CA LEU A 179 -6.83 22.80 17.00
C LEU A 179 -8.03 21.85 17.05
N ILE A 180 -8.14 21.01 18.08
CA ILE A 180 -9.29 20.11 18.29
C ILE A 180 -10.54 20.94 18.53
N ASP A 181 -10.47 21.97 19.38
CA ASP A 181 -11.59 22.87 19.63
C ASP A 181 -11.94 23.69 18.39
N ALA A 182 -10.93 24.23 17.68
CA ALA A 182 -11.16 24.95 16.44
C ALA A 182 -11.77 24.06 15.34
N ASN A 183 -11.44 22.77 15.30
CA ASN A 183 -12.01 21.84 14.33
C ASN A 183 -13.50 21.53 14.58
N ARG A 184 -14.00 21.77 15.81
CA ARG A 184 -15.44 21.68 16.11
C ARG A 184 -16.23 22.85 15.55
N THR A 185 -15.58 23.98 15.27
CA THR A 185 -16.18 25.23 14.80
C THR A 185 -15.48 25.75 13.54
N PRO A 186 -16.06 25.55 12.34
CA PRO A 186 -15.40 25.87 11.06
C PRO A 186 -14.93 27.34 10.96
N GLU A 187 -15.66 28.28 11.55
CA GLU A 187 -15.34 29.71 11.56
C GLU A 187 -14.04 30.03 12.32
N THR A 188 -13.81 29.37 13.47
CA THR A 188 -12.58 29.57 14.24
C THR A 188 -11.35 29.01 13.53
N LEU A 189 -11.51 27.88 12.84
CA LEU A 189 -10.42 27.27 12.07
C LEU A 189 -10.05 28.15 10.87
N ALA A 190 -11.05 28.64 10.13
CA ALA A 190 -10.83 29.57 9.02
C ALA A 190 -10.11 30.86 9.49
N LYS A 191 -10.53 31.41 10.65
CA LYS A 191 -9.87 32.58 11.24
C LYS A 191 -8.41 32.32 11.59
N LEU A 192 -8.09 31.19 12.23
CA LEU A 192 -6.72 30.81 12.55
C LEU A 192 -5.85 30.65 11.29
N ASN A 193 -6.41 30.04 10.24
CA ASN A 193 -5.73 29.89 8.96
C ASN A 193 -5.44 31.26 8.30
N ASP A 194 -6.41 32.16 8.31
CA ASP A 194 -6.25 33.50 7.72
C ASP A 194 -5.25 34.38 8.51
N GLU A 195 -5.25 34.29 9.85
CA GLU A 195 -4.25 34.93 10.71
C GLU A 195 -2.84 34.40 10.41
N TYR A 196 -2.68 33.09 10.22
CA TYR A 196 -1.39 32.52 9.84
C TYR A 196 -0.93 33.02 8.47
N LYS A 197 -1.81 33.04 7.45
CA LYS A 197 -1.48 33.56 6.11
C LYS A 197 -1.03 35.02 6.12
N GLN A 198 -1.55 35.83 7.05
CA GLN A 198 -1.20 37.23 7.22
C GLN A 198 0.04 37.45 8.09
N SER A 199 0.50 36.41 8.79
CA SER A 199 1.65 36.51 9.70
C SER A 199 2.98 36.73 8.98
N SER A 200 3.91 37.42 9.66
CA SER A 200 5.28 37.62 9.18
C SER A 200 6.02 36.31 8.93
N MET A 201 5.73 35.26 9.72
CA MET A 201 6.31 33.93 9.53
C MET A 201 5.91 33.31 8.18
N HIS A 202 4.62 33.40 7.80
CA HIS A 202 4.17 32.88 6.51
C HIS A 202 4.83 33.61 5.34
N ILE A 203 4.94 34.93 5.44
CA ILE A 203 5.61 35.76 4.43
C ILE A 203 7.10 35.40 4.32
N GLU A 204 7.79 35.17 5.44
CA GLU A 204 9.19 34.77 5.44
C GLU A 204 9.40 33.38 4.83
N VAL A 205 8.54 32.41 5.16
CA VAL A 205 8.57 31.06 4.57
C VAL A 205 8.34 31.12 3.07
N LEU A 206 7.36 31.91 2.61
CA LEU A 206 7.13 32.13 1.18
C LEU A 206 8.31 32.80 0.49
N ALA A 207 8.93 33.80 1.12
CA ALA A 207 10.09 34.49 0.58
C ALA A 207 11.30 33.54 0.43
N ARG A 208 11.55 32.66 1.42
CA ARG A 208 12.59 31.63 1.34
C ARG A 208 12.31 30.62 0.23
N ALA A 209 11.07 30.14 0.12
CA ALA A 209 10.66 29.23 -0.95
C ALA A 209 10.78 29.85 -2.36
N GLN A 210 10.64 31.18 -2.47
CA GLN A 210 10.81 31.91 -3.72
C GLN A 210 12.27 32.19 -4.07
N GLN A 211 13.14 32.45 -3.08
CA GLN A 211 14.58 32.70 -3.28
C GLN A 211 15.34 31.49 -3.84
N GLU A 212 14.90 30.27 -3.54
CA GLU A 212 15.53 29.03 -4.04
C GLU A 212 15.29 28.77 -5.54
N ASN A 213 14.52 29.61 -6.25
CA ASN A 213 14.31 29.49 -7.71
C ASN A 213 15.51 29.95 -8.57
N ASN A 214 16.64 30.34 -7.99
CA ASN A 214 17.78 30.84 -8.76
C ASN A 214 18.63 29.70 -9.37
N THR A 215 18.88 29.88 -10.67
CA THR A 215 19.19 28.89 -11.72
C THR A 215 20.56 28.19 -11.65
N GLU A 216 21.33 28.33 -10.56
CA GLU A 216 22.70 27.77 -10.49
C GLU A 216 22.75 26.31 -9.98
N ASN A 217 21.69 25.79 -9.35
CA ASN A 217 21.65 24.42 -8.80
C ASN A 217 21.36 23.31 -9.83
N GLN A 218 21.08 23.69 -11.09
CA GLN A 218 20.56 22.77 -12.11
C GLN A 218 21.62 21.75 -12.58
N GLU A 219 22.90 22.12 -12.66
CA GLU A 219 23.98 21.22 -13.09
C GLU A 219 24.50 20.31 -11.95
N LEU A 220 24.46 20.77 -10.69
CA LEU A 220 24.98 20.02 -9.54
C LEU A 220 24.06 18.83 -9.15
N LEU A 221 22.74 18.99 -9.27
CA LEU A 221 21.79 17.91 -8.96
C LEU A 221 21.80 16.81 -10.05
N GLN A 222 22.05 17.21 -11.30
CA GLN A 222 22.09 16.33 -12.46
C GLN A 222 23.29 15.36 -12.41
N SER A 223 24.40 15.79 -11.82
CA SER A 223 25.59 14.94 -11.60
C SER A 223 25.48 13.99 -10.40
N THR A 224 24.58 14.28 -9.45
CA THR A 224 24.44 13.47 -8.21
C THR A 224 23.43 12.33 -8.35
N ILE A 225 22.49 12.41 -9.30
CA ILE A 225 21.44 11.41 -9.49
C ILE A 225 21.86 10.42 -10.59
N VAL A 226 22.97 9.73 -10.37
CA VAL A 226 23.24 8.47 -11.07
C VAL A 226 22.33 7.42 -10.42
N VAL A 227 21.07 7.36 -10.85
CA VAL A 227 20.19 6.25 -10.49
C VAL A 227 20.66 5.04 -11.28
N GLU A 228 21.54 4.24 -10.68
CA GLU A 228 21.75 2.89 -11.16
C GLU A 228 20.41 2.16 -11.15
N ALA A 229 20.05 1.63 -12.32
CA ALA A 229 18.75 1.10 -12.65
C ALA A 229 18.28 0.00 -11.67
N ALA A 230 16.95 -0.15 -11.62
CA ALA A 230 16.25 -1.23 -10.94
C ALA A 230 16.92 -2.60 -11.16
N GLN A 231 16.80 -3.48 -10.15
CA GLN A 231 17.31 -4.85 -10.20
C GLN A 231 16.85 -5.56 -11.49
N ALA A 232 17.62 -6.56 -11.92
CA ALA A 232 17.14 -7.38 -13.05
C ALA A 232 15.90 -8.12 -12.58
N LEU A 233 14.89 -8.21 -13.45
CA LEU A 233 13.67 -8.97 -13.23
C LEU A 233 13.94 -10.41 -12.76
N ARG A 234 15.03 -11.04 -13.21
CA ARG A 234 15.46 -12.37 -12.71
C ARG A 234 15.82 -12.37 -11.24
N THR A 235 16.56 -11.36 -10.79
CA THR A 235 16.98 -11.21 -9.40
C THR A 235 15.78 -10.91 -8.51
N GLU A 236 14.87 -10.06 -8.96
CA GLU A 236 13.61 -9.79 -8.26
C GLU A 236 12.75 -11.05 -8.13
N ILE A 237 12.53 -11.77 -9.24
CA ILE A 237 11.79 -13.04 -9.21
C ILE A 237 12.45 -14.03 -8.25
N PHE A 238 13.77 -14.14 -8.26
CA PHE A 238 14.49 -15.05 -7.37
C PHE A 238 14.24 -14.73 -5.89
N TYR A 239 14.47 -13.48 -5.47
CA TYR A 239 14.31 -13.10 -4.06
C TYR A 239 12.84 -13.12 -3.61
N VAL A 240 11.91 -12.68 -4.46
CA VAL A 240 10.47 -12.76 -4.17
C VAL A 240 10.05 -14.22 -4.04
N SER A 241 10.46 -15.10 -4.96
CA SER A 241 10.15 -16.53 -4.90
C SER A 241 10.74 -17.20 -3.67
N GLN A 242 12.00 -16.87 -3.33
CA GLN A 242 12.66 -17.37 -2.13
C GLN A 242 11.91 -16.95 -0.87
N ARG A 243 11.49 -15.68 -0.79
CA ARG A 243 10.69 -15.15 0.32
C ARG A 243 9.35 -15.85 0.42
N THR A 244 8.61 -15.94 -0.68
CA THR A 244 7.28 -16.57 -0.72
C THR A 244 7.36 -18.05 -0.38
N LEU A 245 8.37 -18.78 -0.86
CA LEU A 245 8.60 -20.18 -0.51
C LEU A 245 8.91 -20.34 0.99
N ARG A 246 9.77 -19.47 1.55
CA ARG A 246 10.07 -19.49 2.98
C ARG A 246 8.85 -19.16 3.83
N ASN A 247 8.01 -18.22 3.37
CA ASN A 247 6.71 -17.91 4.01
C ASN A 247 5.79 -19.14 4.00
N ALA A 248 5.63 -19.80 2.85
CA ALA A 248 4.78 -20.98 2.69
C ALA A 248 5.26 -22.17 3.55
N LEU A 249 6.57 -22.40 3.63
CA LEU A 249 7.14 -23.47 4.47
C LEU A 249 6.97 -23.19 5.97
N ARG A 250 6.99 -21.92 6.39
CA ARG A 250 6.86 -21.53 7.81
C ARG A 250 5.42 -21.36 8.27
N ASN A 251 4.48 -21.15 7.35
CA ASN A 251 3.04 -21.12 7.61
C ASN A 251 2.33 -22.24 6.81
N PRO A 252 2.52 -23.52 7.20
CA PRO A 252 1.94 -24.64 6.47
C PRO A 252 0.44 -24.82 6.74
N ALA A 253 -0.19 -24.01 7.60
CA ALA A 253 -1.58 -24.23 8.02
C ALA A 253 -2.54 -24.29 6.82
N MET A 254 -2.43 -23.34 5.89
CA MET A 254 -3.25 -23.33 4.67
C MET A 254 -2.97 -24.51 3.75
N ALA A 255 -1.69 -24.86 3.55
CA ALA A 255 -1.30 -25.98 2.70
C ALA A 255 -1.73 -27.33 3.31
N LEU A 256 -1.61 -27.48 4.63
CA LEU A 256 -2.04 -28.66 5.37
C LEU A 256 -3.56 -28.82 5.30
N ALA A 257 -4.31 -27.73 5.50
CA ALA A 257 -5.77 -27.75 5.37
C ALA A 257 -6.20 -28.22 3.96
N GLN A 258 -5.56 -27.73 2.91
CA GLN A 258 -5.82 -28.17 1.52
C GLN A 258 -5.53 -29.67 1.32
N VAL A 259 -4.40 -30.17 1.84
CA VAL A 259 -4.05 -31.59 1.76
C VAL A 259 -5.09 -32.45 2.51
N VAL A 260 -5.48 -32.05 3.71
CA VAL A 260 -6.48 -32.78 4.53
C VAL A 260 -7.83 -32.82 3.81
N VAL A 261 -8.33 -31.69 3.31
CA VAL A 261 -9.59 -31.63 2.55
C VAL A 261 -9.51 -32.48 1.28
N SER A 262 -8.39 -32.46 0.57
CA SER A 262 -8.19 -33.28 -0.64
C SER A 262 -8.22 -34.78 -0.34
N ILE A 263 -7.59 -35.21 0.76
CA ILE A 263 -7.62 -36.60 1.22
C ILE A 263 -9.05 -37.00 1.61
N MET A 264 -9.77 -36.14 2.34
CA MET A 264 -11.14 -36.42 2.74
C MET A 264 -12.07 -36.58 1.54
N ILE A 265 -11.97 -35.70 0.53
CA ILE A 265 -12.79 -35.80 -0.67
C ILE A 265 -12.39 -37.02 -1.49
N GLY A 266 -11.09 -37.31 -1.62
CA GLY A 266 -10.62 -38.52 -2.30
C GLY A 266 -11.16 -39.80 -1.64
N PHE A 267 -11.17 -39.84 -0.30
CA PHE A 267 -11.74 -40.95 0.47
C PHE A 267 -13.26 -41.06 0.25
N LEU A 268 -13.99 -39.94 0.30
CA LEU A 268 -15.44 -39.92 0.09
C LEU A 268 -15.83 -40.37 -1.33
N VAL A 269 -15.14 -39.87 -2.36
CA VAL A 269 -15.32 -40.31 -3.75
C VAL A 269 -15.01 -41.81 -3.87
N GLY A 270 -13.94 -42.28 -3.22
CA GLY A 270 -13.58 -43.70 -3.21
C GLY A 270 -14.61 -44.60 -2.52
N LEU A 271 -15.30 -44.11 -1.48
CA LEU A 271 -16.41 -44.82 -0.83
C LEU A 271 -17.69 -44.83 -1.68
N VAL A 272 -18.03 -43.70 -2.31
CA VAL A 272 -19.24 -43.58 -3.16
C VAL A 272 -19.14 -44.47 -4.39
N PHE A 273 -17.97 -44.51 -5.02
CA PHE A 273 -17.70 -45.33 -6.20
C PHE A 273 -16.91 -46.60 -5.86
N TYR A 274 -17.15 -47.17 -4.69
CA TYR A 274 -16.50 -48.41 -4.26
C TYR A 274 -16.91 -49.58 -5.16
N ASP A 275 -15.93 -50.41 -5.55
CA ASP A 275 -16.11 -51.62 -6.37
C ASP A 275 -16.83 -51.38 -7.73
N LEU A 276 -16.23 -50.52 -8.56
CA LEU A 276 -16.71 -50.22 -9.91
C LEU A 276 -16.89 -51.49 -10.77
N LYS A 277 -18.15 -51.82 -11.07
CA LYS A 277 -18.52 -52.96 -11.92
C LYS A 277 -17.84 -52.87 -13.29
N LYS A 278 -17.40 -54.02 -13.82
CA LYS A 278 -16.76 -54.13 -15.15
C LYS A 278 -17.76 -54.26 -16.30
N THR A 279 -19.06 -54.10 -16.03
CA THR A 279 -20.17 -54.20 -17.00
C THR A 279 -20.30 -52.96 -17.87
N THR A 280 -20.76 -53.12 -19.11
CA THR A 280 -20.75 -52.09 -20.16
C THR A 280 -21.58 -50.85 -19.83
N ASP A 281 -22.78 -50.97 -19.26
CA ASP A 281 -23.66 -49.78 -19.11
C ASP A 281 -23.50 -49.05 -17.77
N PRO A 282 -23.79 -49.64 -16.58
CA PRO A 282 -23.61 -48.93 -15.31
C PRO A 282 -22.14 -48.69 -14.96
N GLY A 283 -21.24 -49.59 -15.35
CA GLY A 283 -19.82 -49.49 -15.03
C GLY A 283 -19.10 -48.37 -15.77
N ILE A 284 -19.53 -48.02 -16.99
CA ILE A 284 -18.99 -46.87 -17.73
C ILE A 284 -19.49 -45.57 -17.09
N GLN A 285 -20.77 -45.49 -16.74
CA GLN A 285 -21.35 -44.29 -16.11
C GLN A 285 -20.69 -43.99 -14.76
N ASP A 286 -20.47 -45.00 -13.91
CA ASP A 286 -19.83 -44.83 -12.61
C ASP A 286 -18.36 -44.38 -12.73
N ARG A 287 -17.64 -44.88 -13.75
CA ARG A 287 -16.25 -44.45 -14.05
C ARG A 287 -16.20 -43.00 -14.53
N LEU A 288 -17.11 -42.62 -15.44
CA LEU A 288 -17.22 -41.25 -15.91
C LEU A 288 -17.60 -40.30 -14.77
N GLY A 289 -18.51 -40.71 -13.88
CA GLY A 289 -18.85 -39.99 -12.66
C GLY A 289 -17.65 -39.79 -11.75
N THR A 290 -16.87 -40.84 -11.48
CA THR A 290 -15.66 -40.77 -10.65
C THR A 290 -14.64 -39.77 -11.22
N ILE A 291 -14.35 -39.86 -12.52
CA ILE A 291 -13.40 -38.95 -13.19
C ILE A 291 -13.92 -37.51 -13.15
N PHE A 292 -15.21 -37.31 -13.42
CA PHE A 292 -15.84 -35.99 -13.35
C PHE A 292 -15.69 -35.37 -11.96
N PHE A 293 -16.02 -36.11 -10.89
CA PHE A 293 -15.89 -35.60 -9.52
C PHE A 293 -14.45 -35.28 -9.12
N ILE A 294 -13.47 -36.09 -9.52
CA ILE A 294 -12.05 -35.81 -9.26
C ILE A 294 -11.61 -34.51 -9.97
N VAL A 295 -11.96 -34.36 -11.25
CA VAL A 295 -11.58 -33.18 -12.04
C VAL A 295 -12.25 -31.91 -11.50
N VAL A 296 -13.55 -31.97 -11.21
CA VAL A 296 -14.30 -30.85 -10.64
C VAL A 296 -13.72 -30.44 -9.29
N ASN A 297 -13.42 -31.40 -8.42
CA ASN A 297 -12.81 -31.12 -7.12
C ASN A 297 -11.43 -30.45 -7.25
N GLN A 298 -10.61 -30.86 -8.22
CA GLN A 298 -9.31 -30.24 -8.46
C GLN A 298 -9.44 -28.77 -8.92
N ILE A 299 -10.45 -28.46 -9.74
CA ILE A 299 -10.73 -27.09 -10.18
C ILE A 299 -11.13 -26.22 -8.98
N PHE A 300 -12.06 -26.67 -8.14
CA PHE A 300 -12.47 -25.90 -6.96
C PHE A 300 -11.35 -25.76 -5.93
N SER A 301 -10.53 -26.80 -5.75
CA SER A 301 -9.35 -26.73 -4.88
C SER A 301 -8.37 -25.64 -5.33
N SER A 302 -8.23 -25.41 -6.64
CA SER A 302 -7.38 -24.35 -7.17
C SER A 302 -7.88 -22.93 -6.86
N MET A 303 -9.18 -22.74 -6.61
CA MET A 303 -9.72 -21.43 -6.20
C MET A 303 -9.24 -21.01 -4.80
N SER A 304 -8.90 -21.95 -3.92
CA SER A 304 -8.35 -21.62 -2.60
C SER A 304 -6.97 -20.94 -2.66
N ALA A 305 -6.28 -21.00 -3.81
CA ALA A 305 -5.04 -20.23 -4.03
C ALA A 305 -5.28 -18.72 -4.24
N ILE A 306 -6.54 -18.30 -4.45
CA ILE A 306 -6.90 -16.89 -4.65
C ILE A 306 -6.79 -16.11 -3.34
N GLU A 307 -7.18 -16.68 -2.20
CA GLU A 307 -7.22 -15.96 -0.92
C GLU A 307 -5.83 -15.48 -0.45
N PRO A 308 -4.76 -16.31 -0.43
CA PRO A 308 -3.41 -15.82 -0.14
C PRO A 308 -2.92 -14.77 -1.14
N LEU A 309 -3.33 -14.92 -2.41
CA LEU A 309 -3.02 -13.95 -3.45
C LEU A 309 -3.71 -12.62 -3.19
N LEU A 310 -4.98 -12.60 -2.73
CA LEU A 310 -5.71 -11.39 -2.38
C LEU A 310 -5.08 -10.70 -1.14
N GLN A 311 -4.76 -11.45 -0.09
CA GLN A 311 -4.17 -10.90 1.14
C GLN A 311 -2.80 -10.24 0.89
N GLU A 312 -1.91 -10.87 0.11
CA GLU A 312 -0.61 -10.27 -0.22
C GLU A 312 -0.70 -9.14 -1.26
N ARG A 313 -1.85 -9.00 -1.96
CA ARG A 313 -1.98 -8.15 -3.15
C ARG A 313 -3.15 -7.18 -3.12
N VAL A 314 -3.73 -6.82 -1.97
CA VAL A 314 -4.76 -5.76 -1.90
C VAL A 314 -4.30 -4.49 -2.64
N LEU A 315 -3.01 -4.14 -2.54
CA LEU A 315 -2.38 -3.05 -3.32
C LEU A 315 -2.05 -3.38 -4.78
N PHE A 316 -1.78 -4.65 -5.13
CA PHE A 316 -1.46 -5.05 -6.51
C PHE A 316 -2.70 -5.37 -7.35
N LEU A 317 -3.85 -5.72 -6.74
CA LEU A 317 -5.13 -5.89 -7.43
C LEU A 317 -5.60 -4.60 -8.10
N HIS A 318 -5.29 -3.44 -7.49
CA HIS A 318 -5.47 -2.14 -8.12
C HIS A 318 -4.77 -2.04 -9.50
N TRP A 319 -3.66 -2.76 -9.68
CA TRP A 319 -2.83 -2.73 -10.89
C TRP A 319 -3.12 -3.87 -11.89
N ILE A 320 -3.91 -4.90 -11.54
CA ILE A 320 -4.29 -5.96 -12.50
C ILE A 320 -5.53 -5.51 -13.28
N SER A 321 -5.32 -5.18 -14.56
CA SER A 321 -6.35 -4.68 -15.49
C SER A 321 -7.63 -5.52 -15.53
N ALA A 322 -7.54 -6.86 -15.55
CA ALA A 322 -8.73 -7.73 -15.63
C ALA A 322 -9.65 -7.67 -14.39
N PHE A 323 -9.08 -7.72 -13.18
CA PHE A 323 -9.85 -7.62 -11.94
C PHE A 323 -10.35 -6.20 -11.70
N ARG A 324 -9.59 -5.17 -12.10
CA ARG A 324 -10.03 -3.78 -12.10
C ARG A 324 -11.29 -3.59 -12.94
N TYR A 325 -11.33 -4.14 -14.16
CA TYR A 325 -12.51 -4.03 -15.02
C TYR A 325 -13.73 -4.78 -14.45
N ALA A 326 -13.55 -5.98 -13.91
CA ALA A 326 -14.64 -6.73 -13.27
C ALA A 326 -15.18 -6.02 -12.01
N SER A 327 -14.28 -5.54 -11.14
CA SER A 327 -14.64 -4.80 -9.93
C SER A 327 -15.33 -3.47 -10.26
N ASN A 328 -14.86 -2.75 -11.28
CA ASN A 328 -15.47 -1.49 -11.71
C ASN A 328 -16.88 -1.71 -12.28
N VAL A 329 -17.12 -2.78 -13.06
CA VAL A 329 -18.48 -3.12 -13.54
C VAL A 329 -19.43 -3.38 -12.38
N LEU A 330 -19.02 -4.19 -11.40
CA LEU A 330 -19.84 -4.49 -10.23
C LEU A 330 -20.12 -3.25 -9.38
N THR A 331 -19.11 -2.40 -9.18
CA THR A 331 -19.23 -1.18 -8.37
C THR A 331 -20.13 -0.14 -9.06
N ILE A 332 -19.99 0.06 -10.39
CA ILE A 332 -20.89 0.95 -11.13
C ILE A 332 -22.33 0.41 -11.06
N ASN A 333 -22.53 -0.89 -11.27
CA ASN A 333 -23.87 -1.49 -11.21
C ASN A 333 -24.53 -1.37 -9.82
N GLU A 334 -23.76 -1.47 -8.74
CA GLU A 334 -24.28 -1.41 -7.36
C GLU A 334 -24.55 0.03 -6.89
N PHE A 335 -23.67 0.98 -7.25
CA PHE A 335 -23.73 2.35 -6.71
C PHE A 335 -24.42 3.35 -7.64
N GLN A 336 -24.58 3.07 -8.93
CA GLN A 336 -25.24 4.00 -9.85
C GLN A 336 -26.74 4.14 -9.51
N GLY A 337 -27.17 5.35 -9.18
CA GLY A 337 -28.53 5.68 -8.75
C GLY A 337 -28.84 5.38 -7.27
N LEU A 338 -27.86 4.89 -6.50
CA LEU A 338 -28.05 4.53 -5.09
C LEU A 338 -28.00 5.78 -4.19
N LYS A 339 -28.91 5.88 -3.21
CA LYS A 339 -28.90 6.93 -2.18
C LYS A 339 -28.55 6.32 -0.82
N LEU A 340 -27.43 6.71 -0.23
CA LEU A 340 -26.99 6.20 1.07
C LEU A 340 -27.52 7.11 2.19
N CYS A 341 -28.41 6.57 3.02
CA CYS A 341 -29.12 7.31 4.07
C CYS A 341 -28.79 6.73 5.45
N LEU A 342 -28.84 7.56 6.51
CA LEU A 342 -28.46 7.16 7.87
C LEU A 342 -29.41 6.08 8.43
N PRO A 343 -28.91 5.14 9.26
CA PRO A 343 -29.67 3.98 9.75
C PRO A 343 -30.83 4.31 10.73
N ASN A 344 -31.19 5.59 10.91
CA ASN A 344 -32.29 6.00 11.78
C ASN A 344 -33.11 7.20 11.26
N GLN A 345 -32.93 7.64 10.01
CA GLN A 345 -33.77 8.66 9.37
C GLN A 345 -33.92 8.37 7.88
N THR A 346 -35.12 7.99 7.44
CA THR A 346 -35.39 7.54 6.05
C THR A 346 -35.34 8.65 4.99
N ASN A 347 -35.25 9.92 5.40
CA ASN A 347 -35.33 11.08 4.49
C ASN A 347 -34.06 11.95 4.45
N VAL A 348 -32.98 11.58 5.14
CA VAL A 348 -31.70 12.31 5.08
C VAL A 348 -30.65 11.40 4.46
N CYS A 349 -30.42 11.59 3.16
CA CYS A 349 -29.40 10.88 2.40
C CYS A 349 -28.21 11.82 2.20
N LEU A 350 -27.06 11.43 2.77
CA LEU A 350 -25.88 12.28 2.90
C LEU A 350 -24.91 12.13 1.73
N VAL A 351 -24.95 11.00 1.03
CA VAL A 351 -23.99 10.64 -0.02
C VAL A 351 -24.75 9.92 -1.13
N MET A 352 -24.58 10.40 -2.37
CA MET A 352 -25.07 9.70 -3.56
C MET A 352 -24.04 8.64 -3.95
N GLY A 353 -24.47 7.52 -4.51
CA GLY A 353 -23.56 6.47 -4.96
C GLY A 353 -22.60 6.97 -6.05
N GLU A 354 -22.98 7.98 -6.82
CA GLU A 354 -22.13 8.71 -7.76
C GLU A 354 -20.96 9.45 -7.08
N ASP A 355 -21.14 9.95 -5.87
CA ASP A 355 -20.07 10.58 -5.09
C ASP A 355 -19.03 9.54 -4.66
N VAL A 356 -19.49 8.33 -4.32
CA VAL A 356 -18.62 7.18 -3.98
C VAL A 356 -17.85 6.66 -5.21
N LEU A 357 -18.47 6.68 -6.39
CA LEU A 357 -17.83 6.32 -7.65
C LEU A 357 -16.77 7.35 -8.06
N SER A 358 -17.06 8.64 -7.85
CA SER A 358 -16.14 9.75 -8.08
C SER A 358 -14.91 9.72 -7.17
N ASP A 359 -15.10 9.47 -5.88
CA ASP A 359 -14.03 9.35 -4.88
C ASP A 359 -13.05 8.19 -5.21
N ARG A 360 -13.58 7.11 -5.81
CA ARG A 360 -12.78 5.96 -6.25
C ARG A 360 -12.16 6.12 -7.64
N GLY A 361 -12.34 7.27 -8.30
CA GLY A 361 -11.78 7.55 -9.63
C GLY A 361 -12.35 6.64 -10.73
N ILE A 362 -13.61 6.22 -10.60
CA ILE A 362 -14.31 5.38 -11.57
C ILE A 362 -15.21 6.28 -12.42
N ASP A 363 -14.94 6.34 -13.73
CA ASP A 363 -15.81 7.07 -14.66
C ASP A 363 -17.22 6.45 -14.69
N HIS A 364 -18.25 7.26 -14.50
CA HIS A 364 -19.65 6.82 -14.33
C HIS A 364 -20.66 7.73 -15.07
N GLY A 365 -20.17 8.65 -15.91
CA GLY A 365 -20.97 9.73 -16.51
C GLY A 365 -21.80 9.32 -17.72
N THR A 366 -21.46 8.22 -18.39
CA THR A 366 -22.16 7.75 -19.59
C THR A 366 -22.38 6.23 -19.55
N ALA A 367 -23.44 5.73 -20.20
CA ALA A 367 -23.66 4.27 -20.33
C ALA A 367 -22.45 3.55 -20.96
N TRP A 368 -21.68 4.27 -21.77
CA TRP A 368 -20.42 3.81 -22.36
C TRP A 368 -19.34 3.45 -21.32
N ASP A 369 -19.34 4.11 -20.15
CA ASP A 369 -18.38 3.84 -19.10
C ASP A 369 -18.57 2.47 -18.43
N LEU A 370 -19.77 1.90 -18.48
CA LEU A 370 -20.01 0.52 -18.09
C LEU A 370 -19.61 -0.45 -19.21
N TRP A 371 -20.01 -0.14 -20.45
CA TRP A 371 -19.73 -0.98 -21.62
C TRP A 371 -18.24 -1.08 -21.97
N LYS A 372 -17.43 -0.03 -21.73
CA LYS A 372 -15.97 -0.09 -21.94
C LYS A 372 -15.29 -1.15 -21.07
N ASN A 373 -15.73 -1.29 -19.82
CA ASN A 373 -15.20 -2.27 -18.89
C ASN A 373 -15.66 -3.70 -19.26
N PHE A 374 -16.93 -3.86 -19.65
CA PHE A 374 -17.48 -5.15 -20.12
C PHE A 374 -16.82 -5.63 -21.43
N PHE A 375 -16.58 -4.72 -22.36
CA PHE A 375 -15.91 -5.00 -23.63
C PHE A 375 -14.44 -5.41 -23.40
N ALA A 376 -13.71 -4.68 -22.54
CA ALA A 376 -12.34 -5.02 -22.19
C ALA A 376 -12.23 -6.41 -21.53
N LEU A 377 -13.17 -6.75 -20.63
CA LEU A 377 -13.25 -8.06 -20.00
C LEU A 377 -13.51 -9.17 -21.03
N THR A 378 -14.47 -8.94 -21.94
CA THR A 378 -14.81 -9.90 -23.00
C THR A 378 -13.64 -10.11 -23.96
N MET A 379 -12.93 -9.05 -24.33
CA MET A 379 -11.74 -9.12 -25.17
C MET A 379 -10.62 -9.95 -24.52
N MET A 380 -10.30 -9.68 -23.25
CA MET A 380 -9.28 -10.45 -22.52
C MET A 380 -9.67 -11.92 -22.39
N THR A 381 -10.93 -12.19 -22.07
CA THR A 381 -11.46 -13.56 -21.93
C THR A 381 -11.35 -14.31 -23.25
N THR A 382 -11.69 -13.66 -24.37
CA THR A 382 -11.56 -14.23 -25.71
C THR A 382 -10.10 -14.51 -26.05
N ILE A 383 -9.17 -13.61 -25.74
CA ILE A 383 -7.72 -13.82 -25.94
C ILE A 383 -7.24 -15.04 -25.14
N PHE A 384 -7.63 -15.17 -23.87
CA PHE A 384 -7.26 -16.32 -23.05
C PHE A 384 -7.83 -17.63 -23.58
N PHE A 385 -9.10 -17.65 -24.02
CA PHE A 385 -9.70 -18.83 -24.64
C PHE A 385 -9.02 -19.20 -25.96
N VAL A 386 -8.67 -18.22 -26.80
CA VAL A 386 -7.94 -18.46 -28.06
C VAL A 386 -6.54 -19.01 -27.77
N LEU A 387 -5.82 -18.46 -26.79
CA LEU A 387 -4.51 -18.97 -26.38
C LEU A 387 -4.60 -20.39 -25.81
N ALA A 388 -5.62 -20.67 -25.00
CA ALA A 388 -5.90 -22.00 -24.47
C ALA A 388 -6.23 -23.00 -25.58
N TYR A 389 -7.05 -22.60 -26.55
CA TYR A 389 -7.40 -23.40 -27.72
C TYR A 389 -6.19 -23.70 -28.60
N ILE A 390 -5.34 -22.70 -28.89
CA ILE A 390 -4.08 -22.89 -29.62
C ILE A 390 -3.14 -23.85 -28.88
N ARG A 391 -3.06 -23.73 -27.55
CA ARG A 391 -2.30 -24.65 -26.69
C ARG A 391 -2.85 -26.08 -26.78
N LEU A 392 -4.17 -26.26 -26.72
CA LEU A 392 -4.83 -27.57 -26.84
C LEU A 392 -4.58 -28.20 -28.22
N LEU A 393 -4.61 -27.42 -29.30
CA LEU A 393 -4.30 -27.90 -30.66
C LEU A 393 -2.84 -28.36 -30.82
N ARG A 394 -1.91 -27.81 -30.03
CA ARG A 394 -0.48 -28.16 -30.07
C ARG A 394 -0.11 -29.36 -29.19
N ILE A 395 -1.06 -29.89 -28.41
CA ILE A 395 -0.84 -31.13 -27.66
C ILE A 395 -0.82 -32.28 -28.66
N LYS A 396 0.36 -32.85 -28.93
CA LYS A 396 0.49 -34.07 -29.73
C LYS A 396 -0.28 -35.18 -29.02
N LYS A 397 -1.38 -35.62 -29.62
CA LYS A 397 -2.06 -36.85 -29.22
C LYS A 397 -1.15 -38.01 -29.61
N THR A 398 -0.49 -38.62 -28.63
CA THR A 398 0.15 -39.93 -28.82
C THR A 398 -0.97 -40.92 -29.16
N LYS A 399 -0.85 -41.56 -30.32
CA LYS A 399 -1.75 -42.63 -30.78
C LYS A 399 -1.64 -43.87 -29.92
#